data_AF-A0A3N5M7A7-F1
#
_entry.id   AF-A0A3N5M7A7-F1
#
_cell.length_a   1.000
_cell.length_b   1.000
_cell.length_c   1.000
_cell.angle_alpha   90.00
_cell.angle_beta   90.00
_cell.angle_gamma   90.00
#
_symmetry.space_group_name_H-M   'P 1'
#
loop_
_entity.id
_entity.type
_entity.pdbx_description
1 polymer ?
#
loop_
_entity_poly.entity_id
_entity_poly.type
_entity_poly.pdbx_seq_one_letter_code
_entity_poly.pdbx_strand_id
1 'polypeptide(L)'
;MTEKADRLVSRFRNILLCKGITPQAIRIFQKLIYEHYTRNARTLLPWRKTRTPYRILVSEIMLQQTQVERVIDKYKVFIRTFPDFSALANAPLADILKVWQGLGYNRRAVALQKIARAVTEENRG
;
A
#
# COMPACT_ATOMS: atom_id res chain seq x y z
N MET A 1 -14.63 15.30 23.21
CA MET A 1 -14.67 14.59 21.90
C MET A 1 -14.51 13.07 22.03
N THR A 2 -13.81 12.57 23.05
CA THR A 2 -13.64 11.14 23.41
C THR A 2 -14.97 10.43 23.62
N GLU A 3 -15.90 11.08 24.31
CA GLU A 3 -17.21 10.55 24.71
C GLU A 3 -18.12 10.09 23.55
N LYS A 4 -17.95 10.64 22.33
CA LYS A 4 -18.73 10.23 21.15
C LYS A 4 -18.17 8.97 20.51
N ALA A 5 -16.84 8.85 20.47
CA ALA A 5 -16.17 7.65 19.98
C ALA A 5 -16.40 6.48 20.93
N ASP A 6 -16.31 6.72 22.24
CA ASP A 6 -16.57 5.69 23.27
C ASP A 6 -18.02 5.18 23.23
N ARG A 7 -18.99 6.07 22.97
CA ARG A 7 -20.39 5.69 22.72
C ARG A 7 -20.56 4.83 21.46
N LEU A 8 -19.87 5.16 20.36
CA LEU A 8 -19.92 4.37 19.13
C LEU A 8 -19.26 2.99 19.29
N VAL A 9 -18.13 2.91 19.99
CA VAL A 9 -17.46 1.62 20.31
C VAL A 9 -18.35 0.76 21.21
N SER A 10 -18.95 1.35 22.23
CA SER A 10 -19.88 0.64 23.13
C SER A 10 -21.10 0.11 22.39
N ARG A 11 -21.68 0.93 21.50
CA ARG A 11 -22.79 0.54 20.63
C ARG A 11 -22.41 -0.58 19.66
N PHE A 12 -21.22 -0.51 19.07
CA PHE A 12 -20.69 -1.59 18.20
C PHE A 12 -20.57 -2.91 18.97
N ARG A 13 -19.93 -2.88 20.14
CA ARG A 13 -19.76 -4.06 21.00
C ARG A 13 -21.10 -4.68 21.39
N ASN A 14 -22.07 -3.87 21.81
CA ASN A 14 -23.39 -4.36 22.18
C ASN A 14 -24.10 -5.06 21.01
N ILE A 15 -24.12 -4.45 19.82
CA ILE A 15 -24.74 -5.07 18.64
C ILE A 15 -24.01 -6.36 18.23
N LEU A 16 -22.68 -6.35 18.25
CA LEU A 16 -21.88 -7.53 17.89
C LEU A 16 -22.13 -8.69 18.86
N LEU A 17 -22.14 -8.41 20.17
CA LEU A 17 -22.33 -9.44 21.20
C LEU A 17 -23.76 -9.97 21.26
N CYS A 18 -24.77 -9.11 21.05
CA CYS A 18 -26.18 -9.51 21.16
C CYS A 18 -26.79 -10.03 19.85
N LYS A 19 -26.32 -9.55 18.69
CA LYS A 19 -26.93 -9.83 17.38
C LYS A 19 -25.95 -10.39 16.34
N GLY A 20 -24.66 -10.54 16.68
CA GLY A 20 -23.64 -11.00 15.75
C GLY A 20 -23.27 -9.98 14.67
N ILE A 21 -22.66 -10.47 13.59
CA ILE A 21 -22.22 -9.65 12.45
C ILE A 21 -23.42 -9.30 11.58
N THR A 22 -24.10 -8.21 11.95
CA THR A 22 -25.22 -7.64 11.18
C THR A 22 -24.77 -6.53 10.25
N PRO A 23 -25.54 -6.16 9.21
CA PRO A 23 -25.25 -4.97 8.40
C PRO A 23 -25.12 -3.69 9.23
N GLN A 24 -25.84 -3.58 10.35
CA GLN A 24 -25.72 -2.46 11.28
C GLN A 24 -24.36 -2.48 12.00
N ALA A 25 -23.91 -3.65 12.48
CA ALA A 25 -22.59 -3.80 13.10
C ALA A 25 -21.47 -3.42 12.11
N ILE A 26 -21.56 -3.89 10.87
CA ILE A 26 -20.58 -3.59 9.81
C ILE A 26 -20.48 -2.09 9.57
N ARG A 27 -21.62 -1.39 9.40
CA ARG A 27 -21.62 0.07 9.17
C ARG A 27 -21.01 0.86 10.33
N ILE A 28 -21.27 0.44 11.58
CA ILE A 28 -20.69 1.11 12.75
C ILE A 28 -19.18 0.87 12.80
N PHE A 29 -18.73 -0.36 12.53
CA PHE A 29 -17.31 -0.69 12.48
C PHE A 29 -16.57 0.12 11.41
N GLN A 30 -17.09 0.17 10.18
CA GLN A 30 -16.52 0.97 9.10
C GLN A 30 -16.38 2.46 9.50
N LYS A 31 -17.43 3.02 10.13
CA LYS A 31 -17.40 4.40 10.62
C LYS A 31 -16.31 4.61 11.66
N LEU A 32 -16.14 3.69 12.61
CA LEU A 32 -15.07 3.75 13.61
C LEU A 32 -13.68 3.76 12.95
N ILE A 33 -13.45 2.86 11.98
CA ILE A 33 -12.17 2.79 11.27
C ILE A 33 -11.91 4.07 10.47
N TYR A 34 -12.90 4.58 9.73
CA TYR A 34 -12.73 5.80 8.93
C TYR A 34 -12.50 7.03 9.80
N GLU A 35 -13.24 7.20 10.90
CA GLU A 35 -13.01 8.31 11.82
C GLU A 35 -11.62 8.24 12.47
N HIS A 36 -11.16 7.05 12.83
CA HIS A 36 -9.81 6.87 13.36
C HIS A 36 -8.76 7.21 12.30
N TYR A 37 -8.92 6.73 11.07
CA TYR A 37 -7.99 7.01 9.97
C TYR A 37 -7.90 8.51 9.69
N THR A 38 -9.02 9.24 9.61
CA THR A 38 -9.02 10.69 9.39
C THR A 38 -8.20 11.46 10.43
N ARG A 39 -8.19 11.00 11.68
CA ARG A 39 -7.47 11.67 12.78
C ARG A 39 -6.01 11.21 12.94
N ASN A 40 -5.71 9.95 12.61
CA ASN A 40 -4.44 9.30 12.98
C ASN A 40 -3.69 8.71 11.76
N ALA A 41 -4.11 9.02 10.53
CA ALA A 41 -3.46 8.48 9.35
C ALA A 41 -1.97 8.86 9.29
N ARG A 42 -1.15 7.89 8.90
CA ARG A 42 0.24 8.14 8.49
C ARG A 42 0.24 8.85 7.15
N THR A 43 0.22 10.19 7.17
CA THR A 43 0.11 11.06 5.98
C THR A 43 1.43 11.27 5.25
N LEU A 44 2.56 10.98 5.90
CA LEU A 44 3.91 11.19 5.34
C LEU A 44 4.40 10.07 4.41
N LEU A 45 3.56 9.06 4.13
CA LEU A 45 3.91 7.96 3.23
C LEU A 45 3.75 8.39 1.75
N PRO A 46 4.83 8.43 0.95
CA PRO A 46 4.78 8.97 -0.42
C PRO A 46 3.76 8.27 -1.33
N TRP A 47 3.63 6.94 -1.20
CA TRP A 47 2.69 6.13 -1.96
C TRP A 47 1.22 6.34 -1.59
N ARG A 48 0.91 7.00 -0.46
CA ARG A 48 -0.46 7.41 -0.11
C ARG A 48 -0.90 8.72 -0.77
N LYS A 49 0.03 9.45 -1.42
CA LYS A 49 -0.24 10.74 -2.09
C LYS A 49 -0.39 10.60 -3.61
N THR A 50 -0.53 9.38 -4.11
CA THR A 50 -0.62 9.08 -5.54
C THR A 50 -1.80 8.18 -5.81
N ARG A 51 -2.37 8.27 -7.02
CA ARG A 51 -3.38 7.34 -7.55
C ARG A 51 -2.87 6.49 -8.71
N THR A 52 -1.62 6.68 -9.12
CA THR A 52 -1.01 5.93 -10.22
C THR A 52 -0.86 4.45 -9.84
N PRO A 53 -1.45 3.51 -10.60
CA PRO A 53 -1.38 2.08 -10.30
C PRO A 53 0.05 1.55 -10.16
N TYR A 54 0.96 1.96 -11.05
CA TYR A 54 2.38 1.60 -11.00
C TYR A 54 3.01 1.95 -9.64
N ARG A 55 2.84 3.19 -9.20
CA ARG A 55 3.41 3.69 -7.94
C ARG A 55 2.86 2.95 -6.72
N ILE A 56 1.56 2.64 -6.72
CA ILE A 56 0.93 1.86 -5.66
C ILE A 56 1.52 0.44 -5.65
N LEU A 57 1.55 -0.26 -6.80
CA LEU A 57 2.10 -1.60 -6.93
C LEU A 57 3.55 -1.70 -6.44
N VAL A 58 4.41 -0.77 -6.85
CA VAL A 58 5.81 -0.74 -6.41
C VAL A 58 5.90 -0.65 -4.89
N SER A 59 5.11 0.24 -4.27
CA SER A 59 5.12 0.38 -2.81
C SER A 59 4.64 -0.88 -2.09
N GLU A 60 3.59 -1.53 -2.57
CA GLU A 60 3.06 -2.76 -1.97
C GLU A 60 4.08 -3.90 -2.04
N ILE A 61 4.75 -4.10 -3.18
CA ILE A 61 5.78 -5.14 -3.34
C ILE A 61 7.00 -4.84 -2.45
N MET A 62 7.40 -3.57 -2.33
CA MET A 62 8.50 -3.18 -1.44
C MET A 62 8.16 -3.41 0.05
N LEU A 63 6.92 -3.12 0.46
CA LEU A 63 6.46 -3.25 1.85
C LEU A 63 6.32 -4.69 2.33
N GLN A 64 6.33 -5.67 1.42
CA GLN A 64 6.41 -7.08 1.80
C GLN A 64 7.72 -7.38 2.52
N GLN A 65 7.64 -7.79 3.80
CA GLN A 65 8.79 -8.19 4.61
C GLN A 65 9.89 -7.11 4.73
N THR A 66 9.57 -5.84 4.49
CA THR A 66 10.50 -4.70 4.66
C THR A 66 9.82 -3.58 5.45
N GLN A 67 10.52 -3.03 6.44
CA GLN A 67 9.98 -1.96 7.28
C GLN A 67 9.74 -0.67 6.49
N VAL A 68 8.68 0.06 6.87
CA VAL A 68 8.21 1.28 6.19
C VAL A 68 9.32 2.33 6.03
N GLU A 69 10.09 2.59 7.08
CA GLU A 69 11.15 3.61 7.08
C GLU A 69 12.17 3.37 5.98
N ARG A 70 12.63 2.13 5.83
CA ARG A 70 13.56 1.73 4.77
C ARG A 70 12.94 1.84 3.37
N VAL A 71 11.66 1.53 3.25
CA VAL A 71 10.94 1.62 1.98
C VAL A 71 10.77 3.07 1.53
N ILE A 72 10.58 4.04 2.44
CA ILE A 72 10.39 5.46 2.08
C ILE A 72 11.52 5.97 1.18
N ASP A 73 12.77 5.74 1.55
CA ASP A 73 13.91 6.27 0.80
C ASP A 73 14.15 5.49 -0.49
N LYS A 74 14.06 4.16 -0.42
CA LYS A 74 14.22 3.30 -1.60
C LYS A 74 13.14 3.51 -2.65
N TYR A 75 11.90 3.71 -2.22
CA TYR A 75 10.78 4.01 -3.10
C TYR A 75 11.01 5.30 -3.90
N LYS A 76 11.48 6.38 -3.25
CA LYS A 76 11.76 7.66 -3.95
C LYS A 76 12.82 7.48 -5.05
N VAL A 77 13.89 6.75 -4.76
CA VAL A 77 14.94 6.48 -5.75
C VAL A 77 14.40 5.59 -6.87
N PHE A 78 13.69 4.52 -6.53
CA PHE A 78 13.18 3.55 -7.50
C PHE A 78 12.19 4.18 -8.48
N ILE A 79 11.21 4.95 -8.00
CA ILE A 79 10.22 5.62 -8.87
C ILE A 79 10.87 6.74 -9.70
N ARG A 80 11.98 7.34 -9.24
CA ARG A 80 12.72 8.31 -10.05
C ARG A 80 13.48 7.62 -11.18
N THR A 81 14.09 6.46 -10.92
CA THR A 81 14.86 5.70 -11.91
C THR A 81 13.96 4.96 -12.90
N PHE A 82 12.86 4.38 -12.42
CA PHE A 82 11.88 3.65 -13.20
C PHE A 82 10.51 4.32 -12.97
N PRO A 83 10.14 5.35 -13.75
CA PRO A 83 8.94 6.16 -13.48
C PRO A 83 7.60 5.48 -13.77
N ASP A 84 7.58 4.46 -14.63
CA ASP A 84 6.39 3.75 -15.07
C ASP A 84 6.69 2.27 -15.41
N PHE A 85 5.66 1.55 -15.85
CA PHE A 85 5.77 0.15 -16.26
C PHE A 85 6.72 -0.04 -17.44
N SER A 86 6.71 0.83 -18.45
CA SER A 86 7.56 0.73 -19.63
C SER A 86 9.03 0.88 -19.28
N ALA A 87 9.38 1.88 -18.47
CA ALA A 87 10.74 2.09 -18.01
C ALA A 87 11.25 0.89 -17.20
N LEU A 88 10.42 0.29 -16.34
CA LEU A 88 10.81 -0.88 -15.56
C LEU A 88 10.92 -2.16 -16.41
N ALA A 89 9.99 -2.37 -17.35
CA ALA A 89 9.95 -3.53 -18.22
C ALA A 89 11.22 -3.63 -19.09
N ASN A 90 11.63 -2.49 -19.65
CA ASN A 90 12.76 -2.35 -20.57
C ASN A 90 14.13 -2.24 -19.87
N ALA A 91 14.18 -1.97 -18.57
CA ALA A 91 15.43 -1.81 -17.85
C ALA A 91 16.23 -3.12 -17.75
N PRO A 92 17.57 -3.08 -17.83
CA PRO A 92 18.41 -4.23 -17.52
C PRO A 92 18.18 -4.72 -16.09
N LEU A 93 18.07 -6.04 -15.91
CA LEU A 93 17.83 -6.62 -14.58
C LEU A 93 18.92 -6.21 -13.57
N ALA A 94 20.17 -6.07 -14.02
CA ALA A 94 21.29 -5.61 -13.18
C ALA A 94 21.04 -4.22 -12.59
N ASP A 95 20.50 -3.29 -13.37
CA ASP A 95 20.20 -1.92 -12.90
C ASP A 95 19.05 -1.92 -11.89
N ILE A 96 18.02 -2.75 -12.13
CA ILE A 96 16.91 -2.93 -11.18
C ILE A 96 17.44 -3.47 -9.86
N LEU A 97 18.26 -4.52 -9.89
CA LEU A 97 18.83 -5.12 -8.69
C LEU A 97 19.76 -4.16 -7.93
N LYS A 98 20.51 -3.31 -8.65
CA LYS A 98 21.35 -2.26 -8.07
C LYS A 98 20.51 -1.24 -7.28
N VAL A 99 19.39 -0.77 -7.85
CA VAL A 99 18.49 0.15 -7.15
C VAL A 99 17.75 -0.56 -5.99
N TRP A 100 17.40 -1.84 -6.17
CA TRP A 100 16.71 -2.66 -5.16
C TRP A 100 17.59 -3.06 -3.96
N GLN A 101 18.92 -3.04 -4.13
CA GLN A 101 19.86 -3.49 -3.11
C GLN A 101 19.55 -2.88 -1.72
N GLY A 102 19.56 -3.72 -0.68
CA GLY A 102 19.23 -3.32 0.68
C GLY A 102 17.76 -3.48 1.08
N LEU A 103 16.85 -3.76 0.14
CA LEU A 103 15.47 -4.14 0.46
C LEU A 103 15.32 -5.63 0.80
N GLY A 104 16.33 -6.46 0.49
CA GLY A 104 16.27 -7.91 0.65
C GLY A 104 15.36 -8.59 -0.38
N TYR A 105 15.42 -9.93 -0.45
CA TYR A 105 14.63 -10.78 -1.35
C TYR A 105 14.56 -10.26 -2.80
N ASN A 106 15.70 -10.28 -3.52
CA ASN A 106 15.81 -9.82 -4.92
C ASN A 106 14.79 -10.46 -5.88
N ARG A 107 14.26 -11.64 -5.55
CA ARG A 107 13.15 -12.27 -6.28
C ARG A 107 11.92 -11.37 -6.43
N ARG A 108 11.66 -10.47 -5.47
CA ARG A 108 10.56 -9.48 -5.56
C ARG A 108 10.80 -8.46 -6.67
N ALA A 109 12.04 -7.99 -6.83
CA ALA A 109 12.40 -7.08 -7.91
C ALA A 109 12.21 -7.75 -9.29
N VAL A 110 12.61 -9.01 -9.40
CA VAL A 110 12.43 -9.82 -10.62
C VAL A 110 10.95 -10.03 -10.92
N ALA A 111 10.14 -10.38 -9.92
CA ALA A 111 8.70 -10.54 -10.07
C ALA A 111 8.03 -9.22 -10.49
N LEU A 112 8.44 -8.09 -9.88
CA LEU A 112 7.94 -6.77 -10.24
C LEU A 112 8.26 -6.40 -11.69
N GLN A 113 9.46 -6.72 -12.19
CA GLN A 113 9.81 -6.53 -13.60
C GLN A 113 8.95 -7.42 -14.52
N LYS A 114 8.70 -8.68 -14.15
CA LYS A 114 7.82 -9.57 -14.93
C LYS A 114 6.41 -9.02 -15.02
N ILE A 115 5.86 -8.50 -13.92
CA ILE A 115 4.54 -7.84 -13.94
C ILE A 115 4.58 -6.64 -14.88
N ALA A 116 5.63 -5.82 -14.83
CA ALA A 116 5.74 -4.67 -15.71
C ALA A 116 5.75 -5.06 -17.20
N ARG A 117 6.49 -6.12 -17.57
CA ARG A 117 6.49 -6.65 -18.94
C ARG A 117 5.12 -7.14 -19.38
N ALA A 118 4.44 -7.94 -18.55
CA ALA A 118 3.10 -8.43 -18.85
C ALA A 118 2.11 -7.27 -19.06
N VAL A 119 2.13 -6.25 -18.19
CA VAL A 119 1.26 -5.06 -18.34
C VAL A 119 1.55 -4.33 -19.66
N THR A 120 2.82 -4.12 -20.03
CA THR A 120 3.19 -3.42 -21.26
C THR A 120 2.88 -4.21 -22.52
N GLU A 121 3.04 -5.53 -22.49
CA GLU A 121 2.79 -6.42 -23.64
C GLU A 121 1.29 -6.63 -23.87
N GLU A 122 0.49 -6.77 -22.81
CA GLU A 122 -0.93 -7.11 -22.91
C GLU A 122 -1.87 -5.88 -23.00
N ASN A 123 -1.46 -4.71 -22.50
CA ASN A 123 -2.37 -3.56 -22.35
C ASN A 123 -1.96 -2.29 -23.10
N ARG A 124 -0.93 -2.32 -23.97
CA ARG A 124 -0.38 -1.14 -24.69
C ARG A 124 0.01 0.04 -23.78
N GLY A 125 0.37 -0.22 -22.52
CA GLY A 125 0.87 0.78 -21.56
C GLY A 125 -0.14 1.18 -20.50
#